data_AF-A0A7V2WD54-F1
#
_entry.id   AF-A0A7V2WD54-F1
#
_cell.length_a   1.000
_cell.length_b   1.000
_cell.length_c   1.000
_cell.angle_alpha   90.00
_cell.angle_beta   90.00
_cell.angle_gamma   90.00
#
_symmetry.space_group_name_H-M   'P 1'
#
loop_
_entity.id
_entity.type
_entity.pdbx_description
1 polymer ?
#
loop_
_entity_poly.entity_id
_entity_poly.type
_entity_poly.pdbx_seq_one_letter_code
_entity_poly.pdbx_strand_id
1 'polypeptide(L)' 'MPLTIEEYNPLLQTAKKLRHEIVDITMKAGGAHIGGGLSALDIMVAL' A
#
# COMPACT_ATOMS: atom_id res chain seq x y z
N MET A 1 -22.07 3.69 2.91
CA MET A 1 -22.32 2.30 3.35
C MET A 1 -20.96 1.75 3.76
N PRO A 2 -20.82 1.04 4.89
CA PRO A 2 -19.56 0.36 5.19
C PRO A 2 -19.28 -0.70 4.13
N LEU A 3 -17.99 -0.90 3.82
CA LEU A 3 -17.57 -2.00 2.94
C LEU A 3 -17.92 -3.34 3.56
N THR A 4 -18.32 -4.30 2.74
CA THR A 4 -18.40 -5.69 3.18
C THR A 4 -16.98 -6.28 3.34
N ILE A 5 -16.88 -7.45 3.97
CA ILE A 5 -15.60 -8.13 4.16
C ILE A 5 -15.02 -8.55 2.79
N GLU A 6 -15.88 -8.93 1.85
CA GLU A 6 -15.53 -9.31 0.49
C GLU A 6 -14.97 -8.14 -0.31
N GLU A 7 -15.43 -6.91 -0.04
CA GLU A 7 -14.91 -5.68 -0.64
C GLU A 7 -13.63 -5.18 0.05
N TYR A 8 -13.55 -5.34 1.37
CA TYR A 8 -12.40 -4.91 2.18
C TYR A 8 -11.14 -5.75 1.93
N ASN A 9 -11.28 -7.08 1.85
CA ASN A 9 -10.14 -7.99 1.73
C ASN A 9 -9.27 -7.73 0.49
N PRO A 10 -9.83 -7.51 -0.72
CA PRO A 10 -9.04 -7.14 -1.90
C PRO A 10 -8.22 -5.86 -1.72
N LEU A 11 -8.78 -4.84 -1.06
CA LEU A 11 -8.07 -3.59 -0.77
C LEU A 11 -6.89 -3.85 0.17
N LEU A 12 -7.11 -4.63 1.24
CA LEU A 12 -6.05 -5.01 2.16
C LEU A 12 -4.92 -5.80 1.45
N GLN A 13 -5.26 -6.74 0.58
CA GLN A 13 -4.26 -7.51 -0.18
C GLN A 13 -3.49 -6.62 -1.16
N THR A 14 -4.18 -5.69 -1.81
CA THR A 14 -3.57 -4.71 -2.72
C THR A 14 -2.58 -3.83 -1.97
N ALA A 15 -2.98 -3.27 -0.83
CA ALA A 15 -2.10 -2.46 0.00
C ALA A 15 -0.91 -3.28 0.50
N LYS A 16 -1.10 -4.54 0.93
CA LYS A 16 0.00 -5.42 1.33
C LYS A 16 0.98 -5.67 0.19
N LYS A 17 0.49 -5.94 -1.02
CA LYS A 17 1.34 -6.11 -2.21
C LYS A 17 2.15 -4.85 -2.49
N LEU A 18 1.50 -3.70 -2.52
CA LEU A 18 2.16 -2.41 -2.81
C LEU A 18 3.20 -2.02 -1.75
N ARG A 19 3.03 -2.40 -0.48
CA ARG A 19 4.08 -2.20 0.55
C ARG A 19 5.39 -2.87 0.16
N HIS A 20 5.33 -4.11 -0.33
CA HIS A 20 6.52 -4.83 -0.78
C HIS A 20 7.13 -4.17 -2.02
N GLU A 21 6.30 -3.78 -2.99
CA GLU A 21 6.78 -3.10 -4.20
C GLU A 21 7.45 -1.76 -3.90
N ILE A 22 6.91 -0.99 -2.93
CA ILE A 22 7.52 0.25 -2.46
C ILE A 22 8.89 -0.03 -1.83
N VAL A 23 9.02 -1.03 -0.98
CA VAL A 23 10.32 -1.42 -0.41
C VAL A 23 11.29 -1.81 -1.53
N ASP A 24 10.87 -2.67 -2.45
CA ASP A 24 11.71 -3.15 -3.55
C ASP A 24 12.20 -2.02 -4.45
N ILE A 25 11.30 -1.13 -4.89
CA ILE A 25 11.67 -0.05 -5.81
C ILE A 25 12.55 0.99 -5.11
N THR A 26 12.27 1.32 -3.86
CA THR A 26 13.06 2.30 -3.11
C THR A 26 14.46 1.76 -2.79
N MET A 27 14.58 0.46 -2.49
CA MET A 27 15.87 -0.21 -2.36
C MET A 27 16.65 -0.21 -3.68
N LYS A 28 16.00 -0.56 -4.81
CA LYS A 28 16.62 -0.54 -6.14
C LYS A 28 17.07 0.87 -6.55
N ALA A 29 16.35 1.91 -6.12
CA ALA A 29 16.69 3.30 -6.40
C ALA A 29 17.83 3.86 -5.53
N GLY A 30 18.28 3.12 -4.50
CA GLY A 30 19.29 3.60 -3.54
C GLY A 30 18.73 4.50 -2.43
N GLY A 31 17.40 4.59 -2.30
CA GLY A 31 16.72 5.34 -1.24
C GLY A 31 15.58 6.24 -1.74
N ALA A 32 14.60 6.50 -0.86
CA ALA A 32 13.52 7.48 -1.04
C ALA A 32 12.80 7.74 0.30
N HIS A 33 11.72 8.53 0.27
CA HIS A 33 10.83 8.78 1.42
C HIS A 33 9.89 7.59 1.71
N ILE A 34 10.48 6.41 1.98
CA ILE A 34 9.74 5.15 2.13
C ILE A 34 8.68 5.21 3.23
N GLY A 35 8.98 5.84 4.37
CA GLY A 35 8.05 5.95 5.50
C GLY A 35 6.77 6.69 5.12
N GLY A 36 6.88 7.79 4.36
CA GLY A 36 5.72 8.56 3.89
C GLY A 36 4.85 7.77 2.93
N GLY A 37 5.48 7.04 1.99
CA GLY A 37 4.77 6.15 1.06
C GLY A 37 4.01 5.04 1.78
N LEU A 38 4.65 4.39 2.77
CA LEU A 38 4.03 3.31 3.54
C LEU A 38 2.89 3.81 4.45
N SER A 39 3.00 5.02 5.03
CA SER A 39 1.98 5.56 5.94
C SER A 39 0.69 5.98 5.24
N ALA A 40 0.77 6.41 3.97
CA ALA A 40 -0.38 6.89 3.22
C ALA A 40 -1.08 5.78 2.40
N LEU A 41 -0.49 4.59 2.32
CA LEU A 41 -0.84 3.60 1.31
C LEU A 41 -2.26 3.05 1.41
N ASP A 42 -2.76 2.78 2.62
CA ASP A 42 -4.13 2.25 2.77
C ASP A 42 -5.18 3.27 2.32
N ILE A 43 -4.90 4.57 2.53
CA ILE A 43 -5.75 5.66 2.03
C ILE A 43 -5.68 5.67 0.50
N MET A 44 -4.48 5.59 -0.09
CA MET A 44 -4.30 5.58 -1.55
C MET A 44 -4.92 4.38 -2.25
N VAL A 45 -5.03 3.23 -1.58
CA VAL A 45 -5.66 2.03 -2.14
C VAL A 45 -7.18 2.10 -2.07
N ALA A 46 -7.72 2.83 -1.09
CA ALA A 46 -9.17 3.01 -0.93
C ALA A 46 -9.74 4.18 -1.76
N LEU A 47 -8.89 5.05 -2.30
CA LEU A 47 -9.24 6.18 -3.18
C LEU A 47 -9.03 5.82 -4.66
#